data_AF-A0A3B9HQJ9-F1
#
_entry.id   AF-A0A3B9HQJ9-F1
#
_cell.length_a   1.000
_cell.length_b   1.000
_cell.length_c   1.000
_cell.angle_alpha   90.00
_cell.angle_beta   90.00
_cell.angle_gamma   90.00
#
_symmetry.space_group_name_H-M   'P 1'
#
loop_
_entity.id
_entity.type
_entity.pdbx_description
1 polymer ?
#
loop_
_entity_poly.entity_id
_entity_poly.type
_entity_poly.pdbx_seq_one_letter_code
_entity_poly.pdbx_strand_id
1 'polypeptide(L)'
;MSIGQIKNPYLQQVLFQNLSSSTIQPNQLKNSAQLLNSAMTAKNSNASISAAGNKLNNISSTIRKSGDMQAYEGFQSALQRAGASSDPLQMTRFVNSANMVAGQAPATLNDSFAGLARTTGQSDTGLIEGFNKAFTSTVEKTGVAGLKSFNKAFSNVENADYSTSSVGLGANLQKFFSTASQAITAGKSGEESLSNLQRLAKGIEISESAGDIYKFFNEFTGPDPKKSFV
;
A
#
# COMPACT_ATOMS: atom_id res chain seq x y z
N MET A 1 -36.54 -6.08 -6.93
CA MET A 1 -35.51 -7.08 -7.27
C MET A 1 -35.47 -8.11 -6.16
N SER A 2 -35.90 -9.34 -6.43
CA SER A 2 -35.81 -10.45 -5.49
C SER A 2 -34.34 -10.87 -5.38
N ILE A 3 -33.72 -10.65 -4.22
CA ILE A 3 -32.42 -11.24 -3.91
C ILE A 3 -32.66 -12.74 -3.82
N GLY A 4 -32.10 -13.51 -4.76
CA GLY A 4 -32.23 -14.97 -4.78
C GLY A 4 -31.88 -15.56 -3.42
N GLN A 5 -32.63 -16.57 -3.00
CA GLN A 5 -32.50 -17.19 -1.68
C GLN A 5 -31.04 -17.64 -1.44
N ILE A 6 -30.37 -16.98 -0.49
CA ILE A 6 -29.04 -17.38 -0.01
C ILE A 6 -29.22 -18.71 0.73
N LYS A 7 -28.82 -19.83 0.11
CA LYS A 7 -28.99 -21.20 0.64
C LYS A 7 -28.04 -21.58 1.78
N ASN A 8 -27.22 -20.66 2.28
CA ASN A 8 -26.28 -20.92 3.36
C ASN A 8 -26.73 -20.19 4.65
N PRO A 9 -27.36 -20.89 5.60
CA PRO A 9 -27.92 -20.29 6.80
C PRO A 9 -26.86 -19.66 7.71
N TYR A 10 -25.63 -20.18 7.71
CA TYR A 10 -24.51 -19.58 8.44
C TYR A 10 -24.06 -18.26 7.81
N LEU A 11 -24.01 -18.18 6.48
CA LEU A 11 -23.69 -16.95 5.77
C LEU A 11 -24.77 -15.88 5.99
N GLN A 12 -26.04 -16.29 5.99
CA GLN A 12 -27.15 -15.40 6.36
C GLN A 12 -27.02 -14.90 7.79
N GLN A 13 -26.74 -15.78 8.75
CA GLN A 13 -26.64 -15.40 10.16
C GLN A 13 -25.50 -14.41 10.42
N VAL A 14 -24.32 -14.60 9.80
CA VAL A 14 -23.19 -13.67 9.90
C VAL A 14 -23.50 -12.33 9.22
N LEU A 15 -24.18 -12.33 8.07
CA LEU A 15 -24.59 -11.09 7.40
C LEU A 15 -25.64 -10.33 8.22
N PHE A 16 -26.66 -11.01 8.76
CA PHE A 16 -27.72 -10.39 9.55
C PHE A 16 -27.24 -9.92 10.94
N GLN A 17 -26.30 -10.62 11.58
CA GLN A 17 -25.69 -10.16 12.83
C GLN A 17 -24.85 -8.89 12.65
N ASN A 18 -24.24 -8.69 11.48
CA ASN A 18 -23.43 -7.50 11.17
C ASN A 18 -24.24 -6.35 10.56
N LEU A 19 -25.51 -6.56 10.18
CA LEU A 19 -26.41 -5.54 9.61
C LEU A 19 -27.36 -4.94 10.65
N SER A 20 -27.35 -5.42 11.90
CA SER A 20 -28.33 -5.05 12.93
C SER A 20 -28.07 -3.71 13.63
N SER A 21 -27.00 -2.97 13.29
CA SER A 21 -26.84 -1.60 13.78
C SER A 21 -27.45 -0.62 12.78
N SER A 22 -28.46 0.12 13.22
CA SER A 22 -29.19 1.19 12.52
C SER A 22 -28.33 2.41 12.10
N THR A 23 -27.02 2.25 11.93
CA THR A 23 -26.03 3.31 11.67
C THR A 23 -25.01 2.96 10.58
N ILE A 24 -25.21 1.89 9.80
CA ILE A 24 -24.27 1.56 8.73
C ILE A 24 -24.52 2.48 7.53
N GLN A 25 -23.61 3.44 7.33
CA GLN A 25 -23.65 4.32 6.16
C GLN A 25 -23.36 3.52 4.87
N PRO A 26 -23.97 3.84 3.72
CA PRO A 26 -23.77 3.11 2.45
C PRO A 26 -22.30 2.92 2.04
N ASN A 27 -21.43 3.87 2.41
CA ASN A 27 -20.00 3.82 2.13
C ASN A 27 -19.28 2.74 2.98
N GLN A 28 -19.80 2.41 4.16
CA GLN A 28 -19.30 1.32 4.99
C GLN A 28 -19.68 -0.04 4.40
N LEU A 29 -20.90 -0.19 3.86
CA LEU A 29 -21.32 -1.42 3.15
C LEU A 29 -20.51 -1.65 1.87
N LYS A 30 -20.15 -0.58 1.15
CA LYS A 30 -19.28 -0.67 -0.04
C LYS A 30 -17.90 -1.25 0.32
N ASN A 31 -17.31 -0.80 1.42
CA ASN A 31 -16.03 -1.33 1.91
C ASN A 31 -16.20 -2.78 2.39
N SER A 32 -17.28 -3.10 3.11
CA SER A 32 -17.59 -4.48 3.53
C SER A 32 -17.78 -5.43 2.36
N ALA A 33 -18.42 -4.98 1.27
CA ALA A 33 -18.62 -5.77 0.06
C ALA A 33 -17.31 -5.93 -0.74
N GLN A 34 -16.46 -4.91 -0.79
CA GLN A 34 -15.11 -5.01 -1.37
C GLN A 34 -14.19 -5.93 -0.55
N LEU A 35 -14.32 -5.89 0.78
CA LEU A 35 -13.64 -6.82 1.69
C LEU A 35 -14.15 -8.25 1.50
N LEU A 36 -15.46 -8.43 1.37
CA LEU A 36 -16.08 -9.72 1.05
C LEU A 36 -15.62 -10.23 -0.31
N ASN A 37 -15.52 -9.35 -1.32
CA ASN A 37 -15.05 -9.72 -2.65
C ASN A 37 -13.56 -10.08 -2.63
N SER A 38 -12.74 -9.33 -1.89
CA SER A 38 -11.31 -9.64 -1.64
C SER A 38 -11.15 -10.97 -0.87
N ALA A 39 -12.06 -11.26 0.06
CA ALA A 39 -12.13 -12.53 0.77
C ALA A 39 -12.62 -13.69 -0.11
N MET A 40 -13.48 -13.43 -1.10
CA MET A 40 -13.86 -14.41 -2.12
C MET A 40 -12.73 -14.66 -3.12
N THR A 41 -11.91 -13.67 -3.44
CA THR A 41 -10.67 -13.88 -4.20
C THR A 41 -9.67 -14.70 -3.39
N ALA A 42 -9.55 -14.45 -2.07
CA ALA A 42 -8.74 -15.26 -1.15
C ALA A 42 -9.30 -16.69 -0.96
N LYS A 43 -10.60 -16.92 -1.15
CA LYS A 43 -11.22 -18.26 -1.16
C LYS A 43 -10.64 -19.16 -2.26
N ASN A 44 -10.13 -18.60 -3.35
CA ASN A 44 -9.38 -19.33 -4.37
C ASN A 44 -7.91 -19.61 -3.97
N SER A 45 -7.50 -19.24 -2.75
CA SER A 45 -6.13 -19.34 -2.25
C SER A 45 -6.09 -19.72 -0.77
N ASN A 46 -6.48 -20.96 -0.40
CA ASN A 46 -6.20 -21.69 0.86
C ASN A 46 -6.14 -20.98 2.25
N ALA A 47 -6.46 -19.69 2.37
CA ALA A 47 -6.45 -18.92 3.61
C ALA A 47 -7.90 -18.74 4.08
N SER A 48 -8.20 -19.14 5.31
CA SER A 48 -9.56 -19.06 5.85
C SER A 48 -10.05 -17.60 5.89
N ILE A 49 -11.27 -17.37 5.43
CA ILE A 49 -11.94 -16.05 5.36
C ILE A 49 -11.88 -15.30 6.72
N SER A 50 -11.94 -16.04 7.83
CA SER A 50 -11.85 -15.51 9.19
C SER A 50 -10.48 -14.90 9.53
N ALA A 51 -9.38 -15.50 9.04
CA ALA A 51 -8.03 -15.01 9.31
C ALA A 51 -7.74 -13.69 8.60
N ALA A 52 -8.21 -13.54 7.35
CA ALA A 52 -8.09 -12.28 6.62
C ALA A 52 -8.96 -11.17 7.24
N GLY A 53 -10.20 -11.50 7.64
CA GLY A 53 -11.10 -10.56 8.33
C GLY A 53 -10.51 -10.02 9.64
N ASN A 54 -9.94 -10.90 10.48
CA ASN A 54 -9.30 -10.48 11.73
C ASN A 54 -8.10 -9.57 11.50
N LYS A 55 -7.26 -9.85 10.50
CA LYS A 55 -6.11 -9.01 10.12
C LYS A 55 -6.56 -7.62 9.67
N LEU A 56 -7.57 -7.56 8.80
CA LEU A 56 -8.14 -6.29 8.32
C LEU A 56 -8.76 -5.46 9.45
N ASN A 57 -9.46 -6.12 10.38
CA ASN A 57 -10.00 -5.47 11.57
C ASN A 57 -8.89 -4.94 12.47
N ASN A 58 -7.80 -5.69 12.66
CA ASN A 58 -6.65 -5.24 13.43
C ASN A 58 -5.97 -4.01 12.79
N ILE A 59 -5.72 -4.04 11.47
CA ILE A 59 -5.15 -2.90 10.73
C ILE A 59 -6.07 -1.68 10.87
N SER A 60 -7.36 -1.84 10.56
CA SER A 60 -8.33 -0.74 10.59
C SER A 60 -8.48 -0.17 12.01
N SER A 61 -8.49 -1.02 13.04
CA SER A 61 -8.53 -0.60 14.44
C SER A 61 -7.27 0.16 14.82
N THR A 62 -6.09 -0.31 14.39
CA THR A 62 -4.80 0.35 14.65
C THR A 62 -4.74 1.74 14.04
N ILE A 63 -5.20 1.89 12.80
CA ILE A 63 -5.26 3.19 12.12
C ILE A 63 -6.30 4.10 12.76
N ARG A 64 -7.50 3.60 13.07
CA ARG A 64 -8.53 4.44 13.73
C ARG A 64 -8.11 4.91 15.12
N LYS A 65 -7.37 4.08 15.87
CA LYS A 65 -6.85 4.44 17.21
C LYS A 65 -5.84 5.58 17.19
N SER A 66 -5.14 5.82 16.08
CA SER A 66 -4.25 6.98 15.96
C SER A 66 -5.00 8.29 15.73
N GLY A 67 -6.28 8.22 15.34
CA GLY A 67 -7.09 9.39 14.99
C GLY A 67 -6.76 9.98 13.62
N ASP A 68 -5.89 9.35 12.84
CA ASP A 68 -5.45 9.85 11.54
C ASP A 68 -6.42 9.42 10.42
N MET A 69 -7.32 10.33 10.05
CA MET A 69 -8.29 10.11 8.98
C MET A 69 -7.62 10.00 7.61
N GLN A 70 -6.49 10.69 7.38
CA GLN A 70 -5.73 10.59 6.13
C GLN A 70 -5.13 9.18 5.99
N ALA A 71 -4.52 8.66 7.05
CA ALA A 71 -4.02 7.28 7.05
C ALA A 71 -5.11 6.26 6.74
N TYR A 72 -6.34 6.47 7.23
CA TYR A 72 -7.46 5.59 6.92
C TYR A 72 -7.85 5.66 5.43
N GLU A 73 -7.94 6.85 4.84
CA GLU A 73 -8.24 7.03 3.42
C GLU A 73 -7.17 6.41 2.50
N GLY A 74 -5.89 6.60 2.85
CA GLY A 74 -4.76 5.99 2.15
C GLY A 74 -4.82 4.47 2.23
N PHE A 75 -5.11 3.91 3.41
CA PHE A 75 -5.28 2.47 3.58
C PHE A 75 -6.45 1.91 2.75
N GLN A 76 -7.60 2.59 2.72
CA GLN A 76 -8.74 2.15 1.90
C GLN A 76 -8.39 2.16 0.40
N SER A 77 -7.72 3.21 -0.05
CA SER A 77 -7.28 3.34 -1.45
C SER A 77 -6.28 2.24 -1.84
N ALA A 78 -5.28 2.00 -0.98
CA ALA A 78 -4.30 0.93 -1.15
C ALA A 78 -4.97 -0.45 -1.18
N LEU A 79 -5.90 -0.72 -0.25
CA LEU A 79 -6.62 -1.98 -0.15
C LEU A 79 -7.51 -2.23 -1.38
N GLN A 80 -8.28 -1.23 -1.80
CA GLN A 80 -9.11 -1.33 -3.00
C GLN A 80 -8.26 -1.62 -4.24
N ARG A 81 -7.11 -0.94 -4.39
CA ARG A 81 -6.21 -1.18 -5.52
C ARG A 81 -5.55 -2.55 -5.45
N ALA A 82 -5.17 -3.03 -4.27
CA ALA A 82 -4.61 -4.36 -4.10
C ALA A 82 -5.62 -5.46 -4.51
N GLY A 83 -6.92 -5.24 -4.27
CA GLY A 83 -7.98 -6.16 -4.64
C GLY A 83 -8.33 -6.15 -6.13
N ALA A 84 -7.97 -5.08 -6.83
CA ALA A 84 -8.10 -4.93 -8.27
C ALA A 84 -6.78 -5.19 -9.02
N SER A 85 -5.74 -5.67 -8.34
CA SER A 85 -4.45 -5.97 -8.96
C SER A 85 -4.57 -7.18 -9.89
N SER A 86 -3.78 -7.18 -10.96
CA SER A 86 -3.60 -8.36 -11.82
C SER A 86 -2.78 -9.46 -11.14
N ASP A 87 -2.00 -9.14 -10.10
CA ASP A 87 -1.31 -10.15 -9.28
C ASP A 87 -2.30 -10.73 -8.25
N PRO A 88 -2.68 -12.03 -8.37
CA PRO A 88 -3.66 -12.64 -7.49
C PRO A 88 -3.20 -12.73 -6.02
N LEU A 89 -1.89 -12.63 -5.76
CA LEU A 89 -1.35 -12.66 -4.40
C LEU A 89 -1.19 -11.28 -3.78
N GLN A 90 -1.33 -10.19 -4.55
CA GLN A 90 -1.04 -8.83 -4.07
C GLN A 90 -1.90 -8.44 -2.87
N MET A 91 -3.20 -8.75 -2.89
CA MET A 91 -4.11 -8.49 -1.77
C MET A 91 -3.64 -9.23 -0.50
N THR A 92 -3.33 -10.52 -0.60
CA THR A 92 -2.89 -11.33 0.52
C THR A 92 -1.57 -10.81 1.11
N ARG A 93 -0.59 -10.50 0.25
CA ARG A 93 0.71 -9.93 0.63
C ARG A 93 0.56 -8.58 1.31
N PHE A 94 -0.29 -7.71 0.75
CA PHE A 94 -0.60 -6.41 1.31
C PHE A 94 -1.22 -6.51 2.71
N VAL A 95 -2.28 -7.31 2.88
CA VAL A 95 -2.95 -7.48 4.19
C VAL A 95 -2.01 -8.10 5.22
N ASN A 96 -1.20 -9.09 4.84
CA ASN A 96 -0.23 -9.70 5.76
C ASN A 96 0.85 -8.70 6.20
N SER A 97 1.41 -7.94 5.24
CA SER A 97 2.42 -6.92 5.50
C SER A 97 1.88 -5.83 6.41
N ALA A 98 0.72 -5.26 6.08
CA ALA A 98 0.08 -4.22 6.88
C ALA A 98 -0.27 -4.71 8.29
N ASN A 99 -0.76 -5.95 8.43
CA ASN A 99 -1.09 -6.52 9.75
C ASN A 99 0.17 -6.76 10.61
N MET A 100 1.27 -7.21 10.00
CA MET A 100 2.53 -7.38 10.71
C MET A 100 3.03 -6.04 11.27
N VAL A 101 3.00 -4.99 10.45
CA VAL A 101 3.42 -3.65 10.87
C VAL A 101 2.46 -3.08 11.91
N ALA A 102 1.14 -3.28 11.77
CA ALA A 102 0.17 -2.89 12.80
C ALA A 102 0.48 -3.50 14.18
N GLY A 103 0.98 -4.74 14.23
CA GLY A 103 1.35 -5.40 15.48
C GLY A 103 2.69 -4.96 16.08
N GLN A 104 3.57 -4.34 15.28
CA GLN A 104 4.96 -4.05 15.69
C GLN A 104 5.29 -2.55 15.73
N ALA A 105 4.80 -1.78 14.76
CA ALA A 105 5.06 -0.35 14.61
C ALA A 105 3.82 0.39 14.06
N PRO A 106 2.76 0.58 14.88
CA PRO A 106 1.55 1.29 14.51
C PRO A 106 1.77 2.68 13.90
N ALA A 107 2.69 3.46 14.46
CA ALA A 107 3.00 4.81 13.97
C ALA A 107 3.55 4.76 12.54
N THR A 108 4.50 3.87 12.28
CA THR A 108 5.10 3.69 10.96
C THR A 108 4.08 3.23 9.92
N LEU A 109 3.09 2.40 10.33
CA LEU A 109 1.98 2.04 9.45
C LEU A 109 1.13 3.25 9.07
N ASN A 110 0.78 4.08 10.06
CA ASN A 110 0.01 5.30 9.83
C ASN A 110 0.75 6.25 8.90
N ASP A 111 2.03 6.50 9.14
CA ASP A 111 2.86 7.39 8.30
C ASP A 111 2.85 6.97 6.84
N SER A 112 2.96 5.66 6.55
CA SER A 112 2.93 5.13 5.19
C SER A 112 1.63 5.45 4.48
N PHE A 113 0.50 5.22 5.15
CA PHE A 113 -0.81 5.44 4.53
C PHE A 113 -1.22 6.91 4.50
N ALA A 114 -0.81 7.71 5.48
CA ALA A 114 -1.04 9.16 5.47
C ALA A 114 -0.28 9.81 4.31
N GLY A 115 0.99 9.43 4.09
CA GLY A 115 1.76 9.90 2.93
C GLY A 115 1.11 9.48 1.61
N LEU A 116 0.58 8.25 1.52
CA LEU A 116 -0.16 7.85 0.34
C LEU A 116 -1.40 8.73 0.12
N ALA A 117 -2.21 8.97 1.15
CA ALA A 117 -3.42 9.78 1.03
C ALA A 117 -3.13 11.21 0.56
N ARG A 118 -2.08 11.85 1.10
CA ARG A 118 -1.66 13.21 0.72
C ARG A 118 -1.15 13.31 -0.71
N THR A 119 -0.61 12.23 -1.24
CA THR A 119 -0.06 12.18 -2.60
C THR A 119 -1.05 11.67 -3.64
N THR A 120 -2.14 11.05 -3.21
CA THR A 120 -3.21 10.61 -4.09
C THR A 120 -4.22 11.72 -4.35
N GLY A 121 -4.11 12.38 -5.50
CA GLY A 121 -5.25 13.05 -6.13
C GLY A 121 -6.25 12.02 -6.67
N GLN A 122 -6.87 11.22 -5.81
CA GLN A 122 -7.94 10.22 -5.99
C GLN A 122 -7.99 9.31 -7.26
N SER A 123 -7.05 9.36 -8.22
CA SER A 123 -7.24 8.70 -9.53
C SER A 123 -5.98 8.14 -10.19
N ASP A 124 -4.79 8.34 -9.64
CA ASP A 124 -3.58 7.70 -10.18
C ASP A 124 -3.44 6.25 -9.69
N THR A 125 -4.13 5.35 -10.40
CA THR A 125 -4.09 3.91 -10.13
C THR A 125 -2.69 3.31 -10.25
N GLY A 126 -1.82 3.90 -11.08
CA GLY A 126 -0.44 3.46 -11.26
C GLY A 126 0.42 3.81 -10.04
N LEU A 127 0.23 4.99 -9.47
CA LEU A 127 0.90 5.42 -8.23
C LEU A 127 0.53 4.50 -7.06
N ILE A 128 -0.76 4.23 -6.85
CA ILE A 128 -1.22 3.36 -5.74
C ILE A 128 -0.72 1.93 -5.93
N GLU A 129 -0.69 1.42 -7.16
CA GLU A 129 -0.13 0.10 -7.45
C GLU A 129 1.38 0.03 -7.19
N GLY A 130 2.12 1.07 -7.59
CA GLY A 130 3.55 1.21 -7.29
C GLY A 130 3.80 1.21 -5.79
N PHE A 131 3.06 2.04 -5.04
CA PHE A 131 3.12 2.06 -3.58
C PHE A 131 2.87 0.66 -2.99
N ASN A 132 1.79 -0.01 -3.40
CA ASN A 132 1.44 -1.33 -2.89
C ASN A 132 2.56 -2.35 -3.11
N LYS A 133 3.23 -2.34 -4.27
CA LYS A 133 4.36 -3.23 -4.59
C LYS A 133 5.60 -2.90 -3.76
N ALA A 134 5.91 -1.61 -3.62
CA ALA A 134 7.07 -1.14 -2.86
C ALA A 134 6.90 -1.43 -1.35
N PHE A 135 5.72 -1.14 -0.81
CA PHE A 135 5.36 -1.40 0.58
C PHE A 135 5.45 -2.91 0.89
N THR A 136 4.78 -3.77 0.11
CA THR A 136 4.82 -5.23 0.38
C THR A 136 6.22 -5.79 0.26
N SER A 137 6.95 -5.45 -0.81
CA SER A 137 8.31 -5.92 -1.00
C SER A 137 9.23 -5.51 0.15
N THR A 138 9.14 -4.25 0.59
CA THR A 138 9.93 -3.75 1.71
C THR A 138 9.65 -4.52 2.99
N VAL A 139 8.37 -4.64 3.34
CA VAL A 139 7.94 -5.28 4.58
C VAL A 139 8.28 -6.77 4.59
N GLU A 140 8.10 -7.48 3.48
CA GLU A 140 8.41 -8.91 3.39
C GLU A 140 9.91 -9.20 3.42
N LYS A 141 10.74 -8.33 2.83
CA LYS A 141 12.20 -8.56 2.76
C LYS A 141 12.95 -8.07 4.00
N THR A 142 12.47 -7.00 4.62
CA THR A 142 13.24 -6.26 5.65
C THR A 142 12.45 -6.00 6.93
N GLY A 143 11.18 -6.39 6.97
CA GLY A 143 10.29 -6.11 8.09
C GLY A 143 10.06 -4.62 8.31
N VAL A 144 9.83 -4.26 9.57
CA VAL A 144 9.59 -2.87 10.00
C VAL A 144 10.79 -1.97 9.77
N ALA A 145 12.01 -2.51 9.80
CA ALA A 145 13.24 -1.72 9.70
C ALA A 145 13.37 -1.01 8.34
N GLY A 146 13.08 -1.71 7.24
CA GLY A 146 13.08 -1.08 5.93
C GLY A 146 11.92 -0.10 5.77
N LEU A 147 10.75 -0.39 6.36
CA LEU A 147 9.60 0.51 6.24
C LEU A 147 9.86 1.91 6.81
N LYS A 148 10.66 2.02 7.88
CA LYS A 148 11.12 3.33 8.39
C LYS A 148 11.91 4.11 7.34
N SER A 149 12.86 3.45 6.67
CA SER A 149 13.68 4.07 5.62
C SER A 149 12.85 4.43 4.39
N PHE A 150 11.92 3.54 4.01
CA PHE A 150 10.95 3.77 2.95
C PHE A 150 10.09 5.01 3.25
N ASN A 151 9.52 5.14 4.45
CA ASN A 151 8.69 6.29 4.82
C ASN A 151 9.49 7.59 4.84
N LYS A 152 10.74 7.58 5.33
CA LYS A 152 11.62 8.77 5.26
C LYS A 152 11.84 9.18 3.81
N ALA A 153 12.24 8.24 2.96
CA ALA A 153 12.47 8.50 1.54
C ALA A 153 11.20 9.00 0.82
N PHE A 154 10.06 8.36 1.10
CA PHE A 154 8.77 8.77 0.57
C PHE A 154 8.44 10.21 0.98
N SER A 155 8.59 10.55 2.26
CA SER A 155 8.33 11.89 2.77
C SER A 155 9.25 12.95 2.15
N ASN A 156 10.52 12.64 1.90
CA ASN A 156 11.43 13.53 1.20
C ASN A 156 10.94 13.82 -0.24
N VAL A 157 10.52 12.79 -0.98
CA VAL A 157 9.96 12.98 -2.33
C VAL A 157 8.63 13.74 -2.27
N GLU A 158 7.79 13.46 -1.28
CA GLU A 158 6.50 14.14 -1.08
C GLU A 158 6.68 15.65 -0.86
N ASN A 159 7.66 16.04 -0.05
CA ASN A 159 7.84 17.42 0.41
C ASN A 159 8.88 18.22 -0.40
N ALA A 160 9.51 17.61 -1.40
CA ALA A 160 10.48 18.30 -2.25
C ALA A 160 9.82 19.46 -3.02
N ASP A 161 10.58 20.53 -3.21
CA ASP A 161 10.16 21.65 -4.06
C ASP A 161 10.34 21.29 -5.55
N TYR A 162 9.24 21.28 -6.29
CA TYR A 162 9.21 21.01 -7.73
C TYR A 162 9.02 22.27 -8.59
N SER A 163 9.07 23.46 -8.00
CA SER A 163 8.84 24.74 -8.69
C SER A 163 9.76 24.97 -9.90
N THR A 164 10.97 24.40 -9.86
CA THR A 164 11.97 24.49 -10.94
C THR A 164 12.19 23.16 -11.68
N SER A 165 11.46 22.09 -11.32
CA SER A 165 11.65 20.75 -11.88
C SER A 165 10.89 20.58 -13.19
N SER A 166 11.50 19.89 -14.16
CA SER A 166 10.82 19.47 -15.40
C SER A 166 9.86 18.30 -15.20
N VAL A 167 9.85 17.69 -14.00
CA VAL A 167 9.03 16.54 -13.62
C VAL A 167 8.30 16.83 -12.31
N GLY A 168 6.98 16.63 -12.30
CA GLY A 168 6.15 16.88 -11.10
C GLY A 168 6.22 15.78 -10.05
N LEU A 169 5.59 16.05 -8.89
CA LEU A 169 5.52 15.15 -7.74
C LEU A 169 5.06 13.72 -8.11
N GLY A 170 3.94 13.59 -8.83
CA GLY A 170 3.37 12.27 -9.17
C GLY A 170 4.34 11.38 -9.94
N ALA A 171 5.07 11.93 -10.91
CA ALA A 171 6.05 11.17 -11.69
C ALA A 171 7.31 10.80 -10.86
N ASN A 172 7.75 11.70 -9.96
CA ASN A 172 8.82 11.38 -9.01
C ASN A 172 8.41 10.27 -8.03
N LEU A 173 7.18 10.29 -7.54
CA LEU A 173 6.65 9.24 -6.65
C LEU A 173 6.50 7.90 -7.35
N GLN A 174 5.96 7.88 -8.56
CA GLN A 174 5.88 6.66 -9.36
C GLN A 174 7.27 6.05 -9.58
N LYS A 175 8.27 6.89 -9.89
CA LYS A 175 9.65 6.45 -10.07
C LYS A 175 10.25 5.95 -8.74
N PHE A 176 10.05 6.68 -7.65
CA PHE A 176 10.47 6.26 -6.31
C PHE A 176 9.92 4.88 -5.94
N PHE A 177 8.62 4.63 -6.10
CA PHE A 177 8.04 3.34 -5.74
C PHE A 177 8.60 2.19 -6.60
N SER A 178 8.80 2.44 -7.90
CA SER A 178 9.47 1.48 -8.79
C SER A 178 10.90 1.18 -8.33
N THR A 179 11.70 2.23 -8.10
CA THR A 179 13.10 2.11 -7.68
C THR A 179 13.23 1.48 -6.29
N ALA A 180 12.34 1.80 -5.35
CA ALA A 180 12.33 1.19 -4.02
C ALA A 180 12.05 -0.33 -4.10
N SER A 181 11.08 -0.73 -4.92
CA SER A 181 10.80 -2.15 -5.19
C SER A 181 12.01 -2.86 -5.81
N GLN A 182 12.69 -2.22 -6.77
CA GLN A 182 13.88 -2.77 -7.40
C GLN A 182 15.06 -2.87 -6.42
N ALA A 183 15.33 -1.82 -5.65
CA ALA A 183 16.41 -1.80 -4.66
C ALA A 183 16.26 -2.92 -3.62
N ILE A 184 15.02 -3.14 -3.18
CA ILE A 184 14.67 -4.22 -2.25
C ILE A 184 14.81 -5.60 -2.92
N THR A 185 14.29 -5.78 -4.14
CA THR A 185 14.30 -7.09 -4.80
C THR A 185 15.67 -7.50 -5.32
N ALA A 186 16.58 -6.54 -5.57
CA ALA A 186 17.96 -6.81 -5.95
C ALA A 186 18.82 -7.39 -4.82
N GLY A 187 18.44 -7.19 -3.55
CA GLY A 187 19.16 -7.74 -2.41
C GLY A 187 19.00 -9.27 -2.31
N LYS A 188 20.11 -9.98 -2.11
CA LYS A 188 20.12 -11.45 -1.94
C LYS A 188 19.69 -11.87 -0.54
N SER A 189 19.83 -10.98 0.45
CA SER A 189 19.37 -11.17 1.84
C SER A 189 18.52 -9.98 2.31
N GLY A 190 17.90 -10.13 3.49
CA GLY A 190 17.15 -9.03 4.11
C GLY A 190 18.05 -7.85 4.50
N GLU A 191 19.26 -8.12 4.96
CA GLU A 191 20.26 -7.10 5.30
C GLU A 191 20.75 -6.35 4.06
N GLU A 192 21.00 -7.06 2.95
CA GLU A 192 21.39 -6.42 1.70
C GLU A 192 20.24 -5.58 1.13
N SER A 193 19.01 -6.10 1.19
CA SER A 193 17.80 -5.36 0.78
C SER A 193 17.62 -4.08 1.60
N LEU A 194 17.81 -4.16 2.92
CA LEU A 194 17.76 -3.01 3.83
C LEU A 194 18.85 -1.99 3.50
N SER A 195 20.09 -2.44 3.29
CA SER A 195 21.22 -1.60 2.91
C SER A 195 20.96 -0.87 1.59
N ASN A 196 20.41 -1.55 0.59
CA ASN A 196 20.04 -0.95 -0.69
C ASN A 196 18.97 0.14 -0.51
N LEU A 197 17.93 -0.12 0.28
CA LEU A 197 16.89 0.87 0.56
C LEU A 197 17.42 2.07 1.34
N GLN A 198 18.33 1.86 2.29
CA GLN A 198 18.99 2.94 3.02
C GLN A 198 19.88 3.80 2.11
N ARG A 199 20.60 3.19 1.16
CA ARG A 199 21.37 3.90 0.14
C ARG A 199 20.48 4.74 -0.76
N LEU A 200 19.35 4.17 -1.20
CA LEU A 200 18.34 4.90 -1.97
C LEU A 200 17.84 6.12 -1.20
N ALA A 201 17.42 5.94 0.06
CA ALA A 201 16.92 7.01 0.91
C ALA A 201 17.94 8.14 1.08
N LYS A 202 19.21 7.80 1.32
CA LYS A 202 20.29 8.78 1.44
C LYS A 202 20.57 9.52 0.12
N GLY A 203 20.51 8.82 -1.01
CA GLY A 203 20.68 9.42 -2.33
C GLY A 203 19.57 10.41 -2.68
N ILE A 204 18.32 10.10 -2.32
CA ILE A 204 17.18 11.02 -2.47
C ILE A 204 17.39 12.29 -1.64
N GLU A 205 17.78 12.17 -0.37
CA GLU A 205 18.06 13.31 0.52
C GLU A 205 19.12 14.27 -0.06
N ILE A 206 20.17 13.71 -0.66
CA ILE A 206 21.21 14.50 -1.35
C ILE A 206 20.64 15.16 -2.62
N SER A 207 19.86 14.41 -3.40
CA SER A 207 19.33 14.88 -4.71
C SER A 207 18.22 15.92 -4.57
N GLU A 208 17.42 15.84 -3.50
CA GLU A 208 16.44 16.84 -3.11
C GLU A 208 17.11 18.19 -2.89
N SER A 209 18.23 18.20 -2.16
CA SER A 209 19.02 19.42 -1.93
C SER A 209 19.62 20.02 -3.22
N ALA A 210 19.72 19.22 -4.28
CA ALA A 210 20.24 19.62 -5.59
C ALA A 210 19.15 19.89 -6.65
N GLY A 211 17.86 19.63 -6.34
CA GLY A 211 16.73 19.87 -7.26
C GLY A 211 16.58 18.88 -8.42
N ASP A 212 17.23 17.70 -8.36
CA ASP A 212 17.39 16.79 -9.51
C ASP A 212 16.95 15.32 -9.22
N ILE A 213 15.98 15.13 -8.32
CA ILE A 213 15.53 13.81 -7.83
C ILE A 213 15.19 12.82 -8.97
N TYR A 214 14.50 13.27 -10.02
CA TYR A 214 14.11 12.39 -11.12
C TYR A 214 15.33 11.84 -11.89
N LYS A 215 16.36 12.66 -12.10
CA LYS A 215 17.61 12.23 -12.76
C LYS A 215 18.33 11.21 -11.90
N PHE A 216 18.39 11.45 -10.59
CA PHE A 216 19.00 10.52 -9.65
C PHE A 216 18.40 9.12 -9.74
N PHE A 217 17.07 8.97 -9.87
CA PHE A 217 16.48 7.64 -10.03
C PHE A 217 16.93 6.91 -11.31
N ASN A 218 17.10 7.65 -12.41
CA ASN A 218 17.61 7.07 -13.66
C ASN A 218 19.09 6.69 -13.56
N GLU A 219 19.88 7.44 -12.80
CA GLU A 219 21.28 7.08 -12.51
C GLU A 219 21.36 5.88 -11.57
N PHE A 220 20.44 5.79 -10.60
CA PHE A 220 20.41 4.75 -9.58
C PHE A 220 19.98 3.38 -10.13
N THR A 221 18.99 3.35 -11.04
CA THR A 221 18.40 2.10 -11.56
C THR A 221 18.51 1.91 -13.07
N GLY A 222 19.07 2.89 -13.78
CA GLY A 222 18.99 2.97 -15.24
C GLY A 222 17.71 3.70 -15.70
N PRO A 223 17.69 4.21 -16.95
CA PRO A 223 16.49 4.78 -17.52
C PRO A 223 15.39 3.72 -17.62
N ASP A 224 14.13 4.15 -17.59
CA ASP A 224 13.05 3.21 -17.90
C ASP A 224 13.32 2.59 -19.27
N PRO A 225 13.09 1.27 -19.44
CA PRO A 225 13.22 0.66 -20.74
C PRO A 225 12.33 1.44 -21.70
N LYS A 226 12.93 2.03 -22.75
CA LYS A 226 12.17 2.64 -23.84
C LYS A 226 11.17 1.59 -24.28
N LYS A 227 9.86 1.89 -24.21
CA LYS A 227 8.79 0.98 -24.62
C LYS A 227 9.25 0.21 -25.85
N SER A 228 9.59 -1.06 -25.65
CA SER A 228 10.03 -1.92 -26.75
C SER A 228 8.89 -1.98 -27.76
N PHE A 229 9.27 -1.85 -29.02
CA PHE A 229 8.46 -1.68 -30.22
C PHE A 229 7.15 -2.48 -30.26
N VAL A 230 6.14 -1.84 -30.86
CA VAL A 230 4.83 -2.32 -31.35
C VAL A 230 4.69 -3.83 -31.44
#